data_AF-A0A966WLV8-F1
#
_entry.id   AF-A0A966WLV8-F1
#
_cell.length_a   1.000
_cell.length_b   1.000
_cell.length_c   1.000
_cell.angle_alpha   90.00
_cell.angle_beta   90.00
_cell.angle_gamma   90.00
#
_symmetry.space_group_name_H-M   'P 1'
#
loop_
_entity.id
_entity.type
_entity.pdbx_description
1 polymer ?
#
loop_
_entity_poly.entity_id
_entity_poly.type
_entity_poly.pdbx_seq_one_letter_code
_entity_poly.pdbx_strand_id
1 'polypeptide(L)'
;MKAITEWFKFQFNNPQVVYLTVFLLGLFAVLVFMGHMLAPLLAAVVIAYLLEGLVALLERWGIGRLLAVLFVYLAFLLFVTMILFGLMPLLSQQTTQFVQQIPTMLNAGQELLFKLPQSYPEIISSEQISDVMRMIRSEVTVLGQQVLSLSLASVLGLIAVMIYLILVPILIFFLMKDKERLVTWVSRFAPRDHQLVSQVWSEVDRQIGNYVRGKFWEIVIVWFACVATFTFLGLQYSMLLAVLVGVSVLIPYVGAAVVTIPVVLVAWFQWGFTSEFFVLVSAYLFIQA
;
A
#
# COMPACT_ATOMS: atom_id res chain seq x y z
N MET A 1 -2.44 -18.35 40.37
CA MET A 1 -2.87 -17.04 40.92
C MET A 1 -1.70 -16.23 41.50
N LYS A 2 -0.95 -16.72 42.50
CA LYS A 2 0.19 -15.97 43.10
C LYS A 2 1.21 -15.42 42.10
N ALA A 3 1.63 -16.22 41.11
CA ALA A 3 2.56 -15.77 40.07
C ALA A 3 2.02 -14.60 39.20
N ILE A 4 0.71 -14.61 38.90
CA ILE A 4 0.07 -13.51 38.14
C ILE A 4 -0.02 -12.27 39.03
N THR A 5 -0.34 -12.43 40.31
CA THR A 5 -0.41 -11.32 41.28
C THR A 5 0.97 -10.72 41.58
N GLU A 6 2.02 -11.54 41.64
CA GLU A 6 3.41 -11.10 41.82
C GLU A 6 3.96 -10.42 40.56
N TRP A 7 3.68 -10.97 39.37
CA TRP A 7 3.98 -10.32 38.09
C TRP A 7 3.29 -8.96 37.96
N PHE A 8 2.00 -8.88 38.33
CA PHE A 8 1.23 -7.63 38.31
C PHE A 8 1.78 -6.61 39.32
N LYS A 9 2.12 -7.03 40.54
CA LYS A 9 2.74 -6.15 41.55
C LYS A 9 4.13 -5.66 41.14
N PHE A 10 4.94 -6.49 40.49
CA PHE A 10 6.25 -6.11 39.97
C PHE A 10 6.14 -5.07 38.84
N GLN A 11 5.21 -5.30 37.89
CA GLN A 11 5.04 -4.44 36.73
C GLN A 11 4.39 -3.08 37.07
N PHE A 12 3.41 -3.05 37.98
CA PHE A 12 2.73 -1.82 38.41
C PHE A 12 3.45 -1.06 39.54
N ASN A 13 4.49 -1.64 40.16
CA ASN A 13 5.37 -0.89 41.07
C ASN A 13 6.33 0.05 40.34
N ASN A 14 6.50 -0.10 39.01
CA ASN A 14 7.26 0.85 38.22
C ASN A 14 6.32 1.93 37.67
N PRO A 15 6.34 3.17 38.22
CA PRO A 15 5.45 4.24 37.78
C PRO A 15 5.58 4.56 36.29
N GLN A 16 6.77 4.35 35.70
CA GLN A 16 7.00 4.55 34.26
C GLN A 16 6.16 3.61 33.40
N VAL A 17 5.98 2.36 33.82
CA VAL A 17 5.18 1.36 33.09
C VAL A 17 3.69 1.73 33.17
N VAL A 18 3.24 2.23 34.32
CA VAL A 18 1.86 2.70 34.48
C VAL A 18 1.60 3.91 33.58
N TYR A 19 2.50 4.90 33.57
CA TYR A 19 2.37 6.06 32.68
C TYR A 19 2.37 5.65 31.20
N LEU A 20 3.26 4.74 30.80
CA LEU A 20 3.30 4.22 29.43
C LEU A 20 2.02 3.48 29.07
N THR A 21 1.50 2.64 29.98
CA THR A 21 0.26 1.87 29.74
C THR A 21 -0.93 2.81 29.59
N VAL A 22 -1.08 3.80 30.48
CA VAL A 22 -2.13 4.82 30.40
C VAL A 22 -2.00 5.65 29.11
N PHE A 23 -0.78 6.04 28.74
CA PHE A 23 -0.52 6.75 27.50
C PHE A 23 -0.90 5.93 26.26
N LEU A 24 -0.51 4.66 26.20
CA LEU A 24 -0.83 3.77 25.08
C LEU A 24 -2.34 3.50 24.98
N LEU A 25 -3.03 3.28 26.10
CA LEU A 25 -4.48 3.13 26.12
C LEU A 25 -5.20 4.42 25.70
N GLY A 26 -4.72 5.58 26.15
CA GLY A 26 -5.23 6.88 25.73
C GLY A 26 -5.04 7.13 24.24
N LEU A 27 -3.84 6.88 23.72
CA LEU A 27 -3.53 6.97 22.30
C LEU A 27 -4.39 6.01 21.48
N PHE A 28 -4.54 4.76 21.92
CA PHE A 28 -5.39 3.78 21.28
C PHE A 28 -6.85 4.23 21.24
N ALA A 29 -7.39 4.75 22.35
CA ALA A 29 -8.75 5.30 22.38
C ALA A 29 -8.91 6.46 21.39
N VAL A 30 -7.97 7.43 21.37
CA VAL A 30 -8.00 8.54 20.41
C VAL A 30 -7.97 8.03 18.97
N LEU A 31 -7.14 7.04 18.65
CA LEU A 31 -7.07 6.46 17.32
C LEU A 31 -8.36 5.72 16.93
N VAL A 32 -9.00 5.02 17.86
CA VAL A 32 -10.27 4.31 17.60
C VAL A 32 -11.43 5.29 17.41
N PHE A 33 -11.54 6.31 18.26
CA PHE A 33 -12.67 7.25 18.22
C PHE A 33 -12.48 8.39 17.22
N MET A 34 -11.25 8.84 16.98
CA MET A 34 -10.93 10.02 16.16
C MET A 34 -10.08 9.68 14.93
N GLY A 35 -9.76 8.40 14.68
CA GLY A 35 -8.87 7.98 13.60
C GLY A 35 -9.27 8.50 12.21
N HIS A 36 -10.57 8.48 11.89
CA HIS A 36 -11.06 9.00 10.61
C HIS A 36 -10.81 10.51 10.44
N MET A 37 -10.97 11.29 11.51
CA MET A 37 -10.73 12.74 11.50
C MET A 37 -9.22 13.05 11.50
N LEU A 38 -8.42 12.19 12.14
CA LEU A 38 -6.96 12.31 12.20
C LEU A 38 -6.26 11.72 10.97
N ALA A 39 -6.96 10.97 10.11
CA ALA A 39 -6.37 10.29 8.96
C ALA A 39 -5.54 11.22 8.04
N PRO A 40 -5.98 12.45 7.69
CA PRO A 40 -5.14 13.37 6.90
C PRO A 40 -3.85 13.77 7.63
N LEU A 41 -3.93 13.96 8.94
CA LEU A 41 -2.77 14.31 9.77
C LEU A 41 -1.80 13.13 9.87
N LEU A 42 -2.30 11.91 10.12
CA LEU A 42 -1.47 10.71 10.20
C LEU A 42 -0.78 10.44 8.85
N ALA A 43 -1.50 10.56 7.74
CA ALA A 43 -0.91 10.45 6.40
C ALA A 43 0.17 11.51 6.18
N ALA A 44 -0.10 12.76 6.54
CA ALA A 44 0.88 13.84 6.41
C ALA A 44 2.13 13.60 7.26
N VAL A 45 1.99 13.06 8.49
CA VAL A 45 3.13 12.69 9.36
C VAL A 45 3.99 11.62 8.69
N VAL A 46 3.39 10.54 8.19
CA VAL A 46 4.13 9.45 7.52
C VAL A 46 4.86 9.96 6.27
N ILE A 47 4.20 10.77 5.44
CA ILE A 47 4.80 11.30 4.21
C ILE A 47 5.88 12.34 4.52
N ALA A 48 5.62 13.28 5.43
CA ALA A 48 6.62 14.26 5.87
C ALA A 48 7.86 13.57 6.44
N TYR A 49 7.65 12.48 7.19
CA TYR A 49 8.74 11.68 7.74
C TYR A 49 9.59 11.00 6.66
N LEU A 50 8.96 10.46 5.60
CA LEU A 50 9.67 9.93 4.45
C LEU A 50 10.48 11.02 3.72
N LEU A 51 9.86 12.18 3.47
CA LEU A 51 10.47 13.31 2.76
C LEU A 51 11.58 14.00 3.55
N GLU A 52 11.53 13.97 4.88
CA GLU A 52 12.56 14.53 5.77
C GLU A 52 13.95 13.94 5.49
N GLY A 53 14.03 12.68 5.03
CA GLY A 53 15.30 12.08 4.61
C GLY A 53 15.95 12.83 3.44
N LEU A 54 15.15 13.33 2.50
CA LEU A 54 15.62 14.13 1.37
C LEU A 54 16.00 15.55 1.81
N VAL A 55 15.25 16.14 2.73
CA VAL A 55 15.59 17.45 3.32
C VAL A 55 16.94 17.39 4.02
N ALA A 56 17.14 16.38 4.88
CA ALA A 56 18.39 16.18 5.59
C ALA A 56 19.57 15.92 4.65
N LEU A 57 19.35 15.29 3.49
CA LEU A 57 20.38 15.11 2.47
C LEU A 57 20.82 16.45 1.86
N LEU A 58 19.87 17.34 1.54
CA LEU A 58 20.15 18.68 1.02
C LEU A 58 20.82 19.57 2.07
N GLU A 59 20.42 19.48 3.34
CA GLU A 59 21.07 20.20 4.44
C GLU A 59 22.53 19.76 4.62
N ARG A 60 22.84 18.47 4.44
CA ARG A 60 24.22 17.97 4.44
C ARG A 60 25.06 18.53 3.28
N TRP A 61 24.44 18.98 2.19
CA TRP A 61 25.10 19.69 1.11
C TRP A 61 25.22 21.21 1.34
N GLY A 62 24.83 21.69 2.54
CA GLY A 62 24.94 23.10 2.93
C GLY A 62 23.75 23.97 2.54
N ILE A 63 22.66 23.39 2.02
CA ILE A 63 21.44 24.14 1.71
C ILE A 63 20.69 24.46 3.00
N GLY A 64 20.30 25.73 3.20
CA GLY A 64 19.53 26.13 4.36
C GLY A 64 18.18 25.41 4.45
N ARG A 65 17.78 24.98 5.66
CA ARG A 65 16.58 24.18 5.93
C ARG A 65 15.33 24.60 5.15
N LEU A 66 15.02 25.90 5.14
CA LEU A 66 13.83 26.40 4.46
C LEU A 66 13.88 26.15 2.94
N LEU A 67 15.04 26.33 2.31
CA LEU A 67 15.23 26.08 0.88
C LEU A 67 15.19 24.58 0.57
N ALA A 68 15.79 23.75 1.43
CA ALA A 68 15.72 22.30 1.31
C ALA A 68 14.28 21.79 1.38
N VAL A 69 13.50 22.26 2.37
CA VAL A 69 12.08 21.93 2.50
C VAL A 69 11.29 22.40 1.29
N LEU A 70 11.48 23.63 0.82
CA LEU A 70 10.79 24.15 -0.36
C LEU A 70 11.08 23.31 -1.61
N PHE A 71 12.33 22.96 -1.85
CA PHE A 71 12.71 22.15 -3.01
C PHE A 71 12.08 20.75 -2.95
N VAL A 72 12.20 20.06 -1.81
CA VAL A 72 11.62 18.71 -1.64
C VAL A 72 10.10 18.75 -1.72
N TYR A 73 9.47 19.79 -1.14
CA TYR A 73 8.03 19.98 -1.20
C TYR A 73 7.53 20.21 -2.64
N LEU A 74 8.21 21.06 -3.42
CA LEU A 74 7.86 21.27 -4.82
C LEU A 74 8.07 20.00 -5.66
N ALA A 75 9.16 19.26 -5.44
CA ALA A 75 9.38 17.98 -6.08
C ALA A 75 8.29 16.95 -5.72
N PHE A 76 7.87 16.92 -4.46
CA PHE A 76 6.76 16.09 -3.99
C PHE A 76 5.43 16.47 -4.66
N LEU A 77 5.10 17.77 -4.75
CA LEU A 77 3.89 18.23 -5.45
C LEU A 77 3.91 17.86 -6.93
N LEU A 78 5.07 17.99 -7.59
CA LEU A 78 5.25 17.58 -8.98
C LEU A 78 5.03 16.06 -9.13
N PHE A 79 5.62 15.26 -8.24
CA PHE A 79 5.46 13.81 -8.22
C PHE A 79 3.98 13.40 -8.03
N VAL A 80 3.28 14.00 -7.06
CA VAL A 80 1.85 13.76 -6.85
C VAL A 80 1.03 14.16 -8.08
N THR A 81 1.35 15.29 -8.70
CA THR A 81 0.68 15.74 -9.94
C THR A 81 0.88 14.73 -11.07
N MET A 82 2.10 14.20 -11.25
CA MET A 82 2.38 13.15 -12.25
C MET A 82 1.60 11.87 -11.97
N ILE A 83 1.46 11.47 -10.70
CA ILE A 83 0.63 10.31 -10.33
C ILE A 83 -0.83 10.58 -10.68
N LEU A 84 -1.37 11.73 -10.30
CA LEU A 84 -2.81 12.02 -10.46
C LEU A 84 -3.24 12.22 -11.90
N PHE A 85 -2.41 12.86 -12.73
CA PHE A 85 -2.76 13.18 -14.12
C PHE A 85 -2.10 12.25 -15.15
N GLY A 86 -1.12 11.44 -14.75
CA GLY A 86 -0.46 10.47 -15.62
C GLY A 86 -0.80 9.02 -15.25
N LEU A 87 -0.44 8.60 -14.03
CA LEU A 87 -0.57 7.21 -13.60
C LEU A 87 -2.04 6.82 -13.34
N MET A 88 -2.78 7.61 -12.56
CA MET A 88 -4.14 7.31 -12.15
C MET A 88 -5.13 7.15 -13.32
N PRO A 89 -5.12 8.00 -14.37
CA PRO A 89 -5.98 7.80 -15.54
C PRO A 89 -5.64 6.51 -16.29
N LEU A 90 -4.37 6.19 -16.43
CA LEU A 90 -3.91 4.96 -17.06
C LEU A 90 -4.34 3.71 -16.27
N LEU A 91 -4.20 3.76 -14.94
CA LEU A 91 -4.68 2.70 -14.05
C LEU A 91 -6.20 2.54 -14.12
N SER A 92 -6.95 3.65 -14.16
CA SER A 92 -8.42 3.64 -14.31
C SER A 92 -8.83 2.98 -15.62
N GLN A 93 -8.16 3.34 -16.73
CA GLN A 93 -8.41 2.73 -18.04
C GLN A 93 -8.10 1.23 -18.03
N GLN A 94 -6.92 0.83 -17.56
CA GLN A 94 -6.52 -0.59 -17.52
C GLN A 94 -7.40 -1.41 -16.58
N THR A 95 -7.82 -0.84 -15.45
CA THR A 95 -8.75 -1.49 -14.52
C THR A 95 -10.11 -1.71 -15.18
N THR A 96 -10.64 -0.69 -15.85
CA THR A 96 -11.93 -0.77 -16.56
C THR A 96 -11.88 -1.83 -17.66
N GLN A 97 -10.81 -1.84 -18.46
CA GLN A 97 -10.60 -2.83 -19.51
C GLN A 97 -10.49 -4.25 -18.93
N PHE A 98 -9.70 -4.43 -17.87
CA PHE A 98 -9.54 -5.72 -17.20
C PHE A 98 -10.89 -6.25 -16.71
N VAL A 99 -11.64 -5.44 -15.95
CA VAL A 99 -12.98 -5.80 -15.43
C VAL A 99 -13.96 -6.14 -16.54
N GLN A 100 -13.96 -5.40 -17.65
CA GLN A 100 -14.82 -5.68 -18.81
C GLN A 100 -14.43 -6.98 -19.54
N GLN A 101 -13.17 -7.42 -19.45
CA GLN A 101 -12.70 -8.67 -20.06
C GLN A 101 -12.92 -9.90 -19.18
N ILE A 102 -13.11 -9.77 -17.87
CA ILE A 102 -13.32 -10.91 -16.96
C ILE A 102 -14.43 -11.85 -17.47
N PRO A 103 -15.63 -11.38 -17.89
CA PRO A 103 -16.67 -12.28 -18.39
C PRO A 103 -16.23 -13.13 -19.59
N THR A 104 -15.43 -12.55 -20.50
CA THR A 104 -14.87 -13.25 -21.66
C THR A 104 -13.83 -14.27 -21.25
N MET A 105 -12.93 -13.91 -20.32
CA MET A 105 -11.96 -14.83 -19.73
C MET A 105 -12.67 -16.02 -19.04
N LEU A 106 -13.74 -15.75 -18.29
CA LEU A 106 -14.57 -16.79 -17.68
C LEU A 106 -15.24 -17.72 -18.71
N ASN A 107 -15.74 -17.18 -19.83
CA ASN A 107 -16.30 -17.98 -20.91
C ASN A 107 -15.25 -18.94 -21.50
N ALA A 108 -14.05 -18.44 -21.78
CA ALA A 108 -12.95 -19.23 -22.33
C ALA A 108 -12.47 -20.32 -21.34
N GLY A 109 -12.36 -19.96 -20.05
CA GLY A 109 -12.05 -20.91 -18.99
C GLY A 109 -13.13 -22.00 -18.84
N GLN A 110 -14.41 -21.63 -18.93
CA GLN A 110 -15.52 -22.57 -18.88
C GLN A 110 -15.50 -23.58 -20.04
N GLU A 111 -15.18 -23.14 -21.25
CA GLU A 111 -15.07 -24.04 -22.40
C GLU A 111 -13.97 -25.08 -22.22
N LEU A 112 -12.83 -24.70 -21.61
CA LEU A 112 -11.76 -25.63 -21.25
C LEU A 112 -12.18 -26.58 -20.13
N LEU A 113 -12.86 -26.07 -19.10
CA LEU A 113 -13.34 -26.89 -17.99
C LEU A 113 -14.38 -27.93 -18.47
N PHE A 114 -15.24 -27.61 -19.43
CA PHE A 114 -16.19 -28.57 -19.99
C PHE A 114 -15.56 -29.70 -20.82
N LYS A 115 -14.26 -29.62 -21.15
CA LYS A 115 -13.50 -30.74 -21.71
C LYS A 115 -13.07 -31.76 -20.64
N LEU A 116 -13.04 -31.37 -19.36
CA LEU A 116 -12.65 -32.26 -18.26
C LEU A 116 -13.67 -33.37 -17.98
N PRO A 117 -15.00 -33.15 -17.92
CA PRO A 117 -15.97 -34.23 -17.78
C PRO A 117 -15.92 -35.26 -18.91
N GLN A 118 -15.49 -34.86 -20.11
CA GLN A 118 -15.30 -35.79 -21.23
C GLN A 118 -14.09 -36.71 -21.02
N SER A 119 -13.08 -36.25 -20.27
CA SER A 119 -11.84 -36.99 -20.01
C SER A 119 -11.84 -37.71 -18.65
N TYR A 120 -12.60 -37.20 -17.67
CA TYR A 120 -12.67 -37.69 -16.28
C TYR A 120 -14.11 -37.67 -15.72
N PRO A 121 -15.06 -38.39 -16.34
CA PRO A 121 -16.49 -38.33 -15.99
C PRO A 121 -16.81 -38.84 -14.58
N GLU A 122 -15.95 -39.68 -13.99
CA GLU A 122 -16.15 -40.24 -12.64
C GLU A 122 -15.78 -39.26 -11.51
N ILE A 123 -15.02 -38.20 -11.81
CA ILE A 123 -14.47 -37.27 -10.81
C ILE A 123 -15.12 -35.89 -10.91
N ILE A 124 -15.50 -35.45 -12.12
CA ILE A 124 -16.00 -34.09 -12.37
C ILE A 124 -17.28 -34.15 -13.21
N SER A 125 -18.39 -33.63 -12.66
CA SER A 125 -19.65 -33.53 -13.40
C SER A 125 -19.82 -32.16 -14.08
N SER A 126 -20.50 -32.13 -15.22
CA SER A 126 -20.84 -30.89 -15.93
C SER A 126 -21.74 -29.96 -15.09
N GLU A 127 -22.51 -30.52 -14.17
CA GLU A 127 -23.38 -29.77 -13.25
C GLU A 127 -22.56 -29.02 -12.19
N GLN A 128 -21.56 -29.67 -11.58
CA GLN A 128 -20.63 -29.04 -10.64
C GLN A 128 -19.89 -27.86 -11.27
N ILE A 129 -19.41 -28.02 -12.51
CA ILE A 129 -18.77 -26.92 -13.25
C ILE A 129 -19.75 -25.77 -13.48
N SER A 130 -20.98 -26.08 -13.87
CA SER A 130 -22.01 -25.07 -14.14
C SER A 130 -22.39 -24.27 -12.90
N ASP A 131 -22.47 -24.90 -11.73
CA ASP A 131 -22.78 -24.25 -10.46
C ASP A 131 -21.64 -23.34 -9.99
N VAL A 132 -20.40 -23.82 -10.07
CA VAL A 132 -19.21 -23.01 -9.76
C VAL A 132 -19.12 -21.80 -10.68
N MET A 133 -19.31 -21.99 -11.99
CA MET A 133 -19.30 -20.90 -12.96
C MET A 133 -20.43 -19.89 -12.72
N ARG A 134 -21.62 -20.34 -12.29
CA ARG A 134 -22.73 -19.45 -11.94
C ARG A 134 -22.39 -18.58 -10.74
N MET A 135 -21.80 -19.17 -9.70
CA MET A 135 -21.34 -18.45 -8.51
C MET A 135 -20.26 -17.42 -8.84
N ILE A 136 -19.24 -17.82 -9.62
CA ILE A 136 -18.18 -16.89 -10.03
C ILE A 136 -18.75 -15.73 -10.85
N ARG A 137 -19.68 -16.00 -11.78
CA ARG A 137 -20.31 -14.95 -12.62
C ARG A 137 -21.14 -13.97 -11.82
N SER A 138 -21.90 -14.43 -10.82
CA SER A 138 -22.68 -13.53 -9.96
C SER A 138 -21.77 -12.60 -9.17
N GLU A 139 -20.70 -13.14 -8.57
CA GLU A 139 -19.73 -12.33 -7.82
C GLU A 139 -18.99 -11.33 -8.72
N VAL A 140 -18.54 -11.77 -9.90
CA VAL A 140 -17.86 -10.89 -10.86
C VAL A 140 -18.77 -9.77 -11.35
N THR A 141 -20.07 -10.04 -11.54
CA THR A 141 -21.03 -9.02 -11.96
C THR A 141 -21.23 -7.96 -10.87
N VAL A 142 -21.35 -8.39 -9.60
CA VAL A 142 -21.45 -7.48 -8.45
C VAL A 142 -20.19 -6.63 -8.32
N LEU A 143 -19.00 -7.26 -8.36
CA LEU A 143 -17.72 -6.57 -8.29
C LEU A 143 -17.54 -5.60 -9.47
N GLY A 144 -17.90 -6.01 -10.69
CA GLY A 144 -17.82 -5.17 -11.88
C GLY A 144 -18.70 -3.93 -11.79
N GLN A 145 -19.94 -4.08 -11.30
CA GLN A 145 -20.83 -2.94 -11.04
C GLN A 145 -20.26 -2.00 -9.98
N GLN A 146 -19.67 -2.52 -8.90
CA GLN A 146 -19.04 -1.71 -7.87
C GLN A 146 -17.85 -0.91 -8.40
N VAL A 147 -16.95 -1.54 -9.15
CA VAL A 147 -15.77 -0.86 -9.73
C VAL A 147 -16.19 0.24 -10.72
N LEU A 148 -17.17 -0.03 -11.58
CA LEU A 148 -17.71 0.97 -12.51
C LEU A 148 -18.41 2.12 -11.77
N SER A 149 -19.15 1.84 -10.70
CA SER A 149 -19.80 2.86 -9.89
C SER A 149 -18.81 3.76 -9.14
N LEU A 150 -17.66 3.21 -8.70
CA LEU A 150 -16.57 3.98 -8.10
C LEU A 150 -15.89 4.90 -9.11
N SER A 151 -15.76 4.44 -10.37
CA SER A 151 -15.26 5.27 -11.47
C SER A 151 -16.19 6.47 -11.75
N LEU A 152 -17.50 6.26 -11.62
CA LEU A 152 -18.54 7.30 -11.68
C LEU A 152 -18.78 7.95 -10.30
N ALA A 153 -17.70 8.36 -9.63
CA ALA A 153 -17.73 8.84 -8.25
C ALA A 153 -18.82 9.91 -8.01
N SER A 154 -19.59 9.73 -6.93
CA SER A 154 -20.55 10.73 -6.46
C SER A 154 -19.85 12.05 -6.10
N VAL A 155 -20.51 13.19 -6.30
CA VAL A 155 -19.99 14.55 -6.01
C VAL A 155 -19.40 14.65 -4.59
N LEU A 156 -19.99 13.93 -3.62
CA LEU A 156 -19.51 13.88 -2.24
C LEU A 156 -18.11 13.24 -2.10
N GLY A 157 -17.82 12.20 -2.87
CA GLY A 157 -16.49 11.56 -2.89
C GLY A 157 -15.41 12.48 -3.45
N LEU A 158 -15.73 13.25 -4.49
CA LEU A 158 -14.81 14.24 -5.06
C LEU A 158 -14.48 15.34 -4.06
N ILE A 159 -15.47 15.84 -3.31
CA ILE A 159 -15.24 16.85 -2.26
C ILE A 159 -14.28 16.31 -1.20
N ALA A 160 -14.48 15.08 -0.72
CA ALA A 160 -13.59 14.46 0.26
C ALA A 160 -12.16 14.33 -0.27
N VAL A 161 -11.98 13.87 -1.51
CA VAL A 161 -10.66 13.79 -2.15
C VAL A 161 -10.02 15.18 -2.28
N MET A 162 -10.78 16.20 -2.67
CA MET A 162 -10.27 17.57 -2.74
C MET A 162 -9.79 18.11 -1.39
N ILE A 163 -10.52 17.83 -0.31
CA ILE A 163 -10.10 18.20 1.05
C ILE A 163 -8.76 17.54 1.37
N TYR A 164 -8.61 16.25 1.11
CA TYR A 164 -7.34 15.54 1.34
C TYR A 164 -6.21 16.10 0.48
N LEU A 165 -6.48 16.38 -0.80
CA LEU A 165 -5.51 16.87 -1.77
C LEU A 165 -4.99 18.28 -1.45
N ILE A 166 -5.76 19.08 -0.71
CA ILE A 166 -5.34 20.41 -0.24
C ILE A 166 -4.72 20.30 1.16
N LEU A 167 -5.41 19.63 2.09
CA LEU A 167 -5.03 19.61 3.50
C LEU A 167 -3.74 18.83 3.75
N VAL A 168 -3.59 17.64 3.13
CA VAL A 168 -2.43 16.78 3.37
C VAL A 168 -1.12 17.45 2.92
N PRO A 169 -1.01 18.04 1.72
CA PRO A 169 0.21 18.76 1.33
C PRO A 169 0.54 19.94 2.23
N ILE A 170 -0.48 20.72 2.66
CA ILE A 170 -0.28 21.81 3.61
C ILE A 170 0.32 21.29 4.92
N LEU A 171 -0.26 20.22 5.47
CA LEU A 171 0.24 19.59 6.69
C LEU A 171 1.68 19.07 6.50
N ILE A 172 1.98 18.40 5.39
CA ILE A 172 3.33 17.92 5.07
C ILE A 172 4.33 19.07 5.09
N PHE A 173 4.00 20.18 4.43
CA PHE A 173 4.87 21.36 4.39
C PHE A 173 5.18 21.89 5.79
N PHE A 174 4.16 22.08 6.64
CA PHE A 174 4.35 22.58 8.00
C PHE A 174 5.09 21.58 8.89
N LEU A 175 4.79 20.29 8.77
CA LEU A 175 5.47 19.22 9.52
C LEU A 175 6.97 19.16 9.18
N MET A 176 7.35 19.31 7.91
CA MET A 176 8.75 19.34 7.48
C MET A 176 9.44 20.64 7.90
N LYS A 177 8.79 21.79 7.67
CA LYS A 177 9.35 23.12 8.00
C LYS A 177 9.59 23.30 9.49
N ASP A 178 8.60 22.94 10.33
CA ASP A 178 8.58 23.23 11.77
C ASP A 178 8.88 22.01 12.65
N LYS A 179 9.43 20.92 12.09
CA LYS A 179 9.73 19.66 12.81
C LYS A 179 10.40 19.88 14.16
N GLU A 180 11.48 20.66 14.24
CA GLU A 180 12.21 20.86 15.51
C GLU A 180 11.33 21.48 16.59
N ARG A 181 10.49 22.46 16.23
CA ARG A 181 9.55 23.10 17.15
C ARG A 181 8.48 22.11 17.61
N LEU A 182 7.97 21.30 16.69
CA LEU A 182 6.96 20.27 16.99
C LEU A 182 7.52 19.18 17.91
N VAL A 183 8.70 18.64 17.61
CA VAL A 183 9.38 17.63 18.44
C VAL A 183 9.69 18.17 19.82
N THR A 184 10.19 19.41 19.92
CA THR A 184 10.46 20.08 21.20
C THR A 184 9.20 20.37 22.00
N TRP A 185 8.07 20.61 21.33
CA TRP A 185 6.78 20.78 22.00
C TRP A 185 6.24 19.45 22.53
N VAL A 186 6.28 18.39 21.73
CA VAL A 186 5.84 17.04 22.13
C VAL A 186 6.69 16.48 23.26
N SER A 187 8.01 16.72 23.26
CA SER A 187 8.92 16.22 24.30
C SER A 187 8.63 16.78 25.69
N ARG A 188 7.87 17.88 25.82
CA ARG A 188 7.43 18.43 27.13
C ARG A 188 6.40 17.55 27.84
N PHE A 189 5.72 16.68 27.11
CA PHE A 189 4.76 15.73 27.66
C PHE A 189 5.42 14.40 28.07
N ALA A 190 6.71 14.21 27.76
CA ALA A 190 7.45 13.01 28.13
C ALA A 190 7.90 13.03 29.60
N PRO A 191 8.02 11.85 30.27
CA PRO A 191 8.54 11.76 31.64
C PRO A 191 9.96 12.33 31.79
N ARG A 192 10.29 12.82 33.00
CA ARG A 192 11.54 13.54 33.32
C ARG A 192 12.85 12.72 33.24
N ASP A 193 12.80 11.40 33.04
CA ASP A 193 14.01 10.59 32.84
C ASP A 193 14.53 10.74 31.41
N HIS A 194 15.10 11.92 31.13
CA HIS A 194 15.40 12.41 29.79
C HIS A 194 16.47 11.60 29.04
N GLN A 195 17.41 10.94 29.74
CA GLN A 195 18.53 10.27 29.07
C GLN A 195 18.12 8.96 28.38
N LEU A 196 17.45 8.06 29.11
CA LEU A 196 17.01 6.77 28.55
C LEU A 196 15.96 6.99 27.45
N VAL A 197 14.98 7.87 27.69
CA VAL A 197 13.92 8.18 26.72
C VAL A 197 14.50 8.81 25.45
N SER A 198 15.45 9.73 25.56
CA SER A 198 16.09 10.34 24.39
C SER A 198 16.94 9.36 23.59
N GLN A 199 17.62 8.41 24.24
CA GLN A 199 18.41 7.37 23.56
C GLN A 199 17.51 6.36 22.84
N VAL A 200 16.44 5.91 23.49
CA VAL A 200 15.46 5.02 22.85
C VAL A 200 14.78 5.73 21.69
N TRP A 201 14.40 7.00 21.87
CA TRP A 201 13.78 7.80 20.80
C TRP A 201 14.67 7.94 19.57
N SER A 202 15.96 8.27 19.76
CA SER A 202 16.88 8.42 18.63
C SER A 202 17.14 7.10 17.90
N GLU A 203 17.20 5.98 18.62
CA GLU A 203 17.33 4.67 18.00
C GLU A 203 16.07 4.28 17.23
N VAL A 204 14.89 4.47 17.82
CA VAL A 204 13.60 4.18 17.18
C VAL A 204 13.41 5.06 15.94
N ASP A 205 13.70 6.36 16.03
CA ASP A 205 13.65 7.27 14.87
C ASP A 205 14.58 6.78 13.75
N ARG A 206 15.81 6.39 14.08
CA ARG A 206 16.73 5.87 13.06
C ARG A 206 16.21 4.59 12.39
N GLN A 207 15.67 3.65 13.18
CA GLN A 207 15.17 2.38 12.66
C GLN A 207 13.90 2.55 11.82
N ILE A 208 12.92 3.34 12.30
CA ILE A 208 11.71 3.65 11.53
C ILE A 208 12.09 4.38 10.24
N GLY A 209 12.99 5.36 10.32
CA GLY A 209 13.51 6.07 9.15
C GLY A 209 14.11 5.13 8.10
N ASN A 210 14.99 4.22 8.52
CA ASN A 210 15.63 3.28 7.61
C ASN A 210 14.64 2.27 7.04
N TYR A 211 13.70 1.78 7.85
CA TYR A 211 12.67 0.84 7.39
C TYR A 211 11.74 1.48 6.36
N VAL A 212 11.18 2.65 6.65
CA VAL A 212 10.23 3.34 5.75
C VAL A 212 10.91 3.73 4.44
N ARG A 213 12.14 4.25 4.49
CA ARG A 213 12.91 4.57 3.27
C ARG A 213 13.27 3.32 2.48
N GLY A 214 13.69 2.25 3.15
CA GLY A 214 14.00 0.96 2.52
C GLY A 214 12.78 0.40 1.79
N LYS A 215 11.62 0.36 2.46
CA LYS A 215 10.36 -0.10 1.86
C LYS A 215 9.90 0.77 0.70
N PHE A 216 10.05 2.09 0.79
CA PHE A 216 9.75 2.98 -0.32
C PHE A 216 10.59 2.65 -1.56
N TRP A 217 11.91 2.48 -1.40
CA TRP A 217 12.77 2.11 -2.51
C TRP A 217 12.47 0.72 -3.06
N GLU A 218 12.17 -0.25 -2.21
CA GLU A 218 11.74 -1.59 -2.60
C GLU A 218 10.51 -1.55 -3.52
N ILE A 219 9.47 -0.79 -3.13
CA ILE A 219 8.25 -0.58 -3.93
C ILE A 219 8.57 0.02 -5.29
N VAL A 220 9.39 1.09 -5.32
CA VAL A 220 9.75 1.79 -6.56
C VAL A 220 10.55 0.88 -7.49
N ILE A 221 11.56 0.17 -6.98
CA ILE A 221 12.42 -0.71 -7.78
C ILE A 221 11.60 -1.87 -8.36
N VAL A 222 10.80 -2.55 -7.53
CA VAL A 222 9.95 -3.65 -7.97
C VAL A 222 8.90 -3.17 -8.99
N TRP A 223 8.28 -2.02 -8.75
CA TRP A 223 7.35 -1.42 -9.70
C TRP A 223 8.00 -1.15 -11.06
N PHE A 224 9.15 -0.47 -11.10
CA PHE A 224 9.86 -0.19 -12.36
C PHE A 224 10.34 -1.46 -13.07
N ALA A 225 10.86 -2.44 -12.33
CA ALA A 225 11.25 -3.73 -12.87
C ALA A 225 10.06 -4.43 -13.53
N CYS A 226 8.91 -4.50 -12.85
CA CYS A 226 7.69 -5.08 -13.41
C CYS A 226 7.15 -4.30 -14.61
N VAL A 227 7.12 -2.96 -14.57
CA VAL A 227 6.68 -2.15 -15.73
C VAL A 227 7.56 -2.45 -16.94
N ALA A 228 8.89 -2.45 -16.76
CA ALA A 228 9.84 -2.74 -17.83
C ALA A 228 9.63 -4.14 -18.39
N THR A 229 9.61 -5.17 -17.54
CA THR A 229 9.43 -6.58 -17.95
C THR A 229 8.07 -6.81 -18.62
N PHE A 230 6.97 -6.39 -18.01
CA PHE A 230 5.62 -6.63 -18.54
C PHE A 230 5.38 -5.88 -19.84
N THR A 231 5.87 -4.64 -19.96
CA THR A 231 5.74 -3.85 -21.20
C THR A 231 6.62 -4.42 -22.31
N PHE A 232 7.86 -4.82 -21.99
CA PHE A 232 8.77 -5.44 -22.96
C PHE A 232 8.22 -6.75 -23.53
N LEU A 233 7.61 -7.58 -22.68
CA LEU A 233 6.96 -8.82 -23.11
C LEU A 233 5.58 -8.61 -23.75
N GLY A 234 5.05 -7.39 -23.75
CA GLY A 234 3.74 -7.07 -24.34
C GLY A 234 2.55 -7.61 -23.54
N LEU A 235 2.68 -7.77 -22.22
CA LEU A 235 1.59 -8.19 -21.34
C LEU A 235 0.51 -7.10 -21.29
N GLN A 236 -0.75 -7.49 -21.45
CA GLN A 236 -1.89 -6.60 -21.25
C GLN A 236 -1.95 -6.13 -19.78
N TYR A 237 -2.39 -4.89 -19.56
CA TYR A 237 -2.49 -4.30 -18.21
C TYR A 237 -1.14 -4.18 -17.49
N SER A 238 -0.03 -4.04 -18.24
CA SER A 238 1.32 -4.02 -17.68
C SER A 238 1.50 -3.01 -16.55
N MET A 239 1.02 -1.77 -16.71
CA MET A 239 1.13 -0.74 -15.68
C MET A 239 0.29 -1.08 -14.44
N LEU A 240 -0.95 -1.52 -14.63
CA LEU A 240 -1.84 -1.92 -13.54
C LEU A 240 -1.23 -3.04 -12.71
N LEU A 241 -0.82 -4.13 -13.38
CA LEU A 241 -0.22 -5.28 -12.73
C LEU A 241 1.10 -4.90 -12.05
N ALA A 242 1.94 -4.10 -12.69
CA ALA A 242 3.20 -3.66 -12.07
C ALA A 242 2.97 -2.79 -10.83
N VAL A 243 1.99 -1.89 -10.82
CA VAL A 243 1.64 -1.09 -9.62
C VAL A 243 1.15 -2.00 -8.50
N LEU A 244 0.27 -2.96 -8.80
CA LEU A 244 -0.19 -3.94 -7.82
C LEU A 244 0.99 -4.71 -7.24
N VAL A 245 1.92 -5.16 -8.09
CA VAL A 245 3.12 -5.89 -7.67
C VAL A 245 4.00 -5.02 -6.77
N GLY A 246 4.30 -3.78 -7.18
CA GLY A 246 5.12 -2.85 -6.39
C GLY A 246 4.51 -2.59 -5.00
N VAL A 247 3.21 -2.28 -4.93
CA VAL A 247 2.51 -2.04 -3.66
C VAL A 247 2.43 -3.29 -2.79
N SER A 248 2.32 -4.47 -3.41
CA SER A 248 2.17 -5.74 -2.68
C SER A 248 3.34 -6.06 -1.75
N VAL A 249 4.53 -5.53 -2.05
CA VAL A 249 5.76 -5.69 -1.27
C VAL A 249 5.64 -5.11 0.15
N LEU A 250 4.65 -4.24 0.39
CA LEU A 250 4.36 -3.70 1.71
C LEU A 250 3.87 -4.76 2.70
N ILE A 251 3.19 -5.81 2.21
CA ILE A 251 2.68 -6.93 3.02
C ILE A 251 3.46 -8.20 2.64
N PRO A 252 4.52 -8.58 3.38
CA PRO A 252 5.36 -9.72 3.03
C PRO A 252 4.57 -11.01 2.84
N TYR A 253 4.95 -11.80 1.84
CA TYR A 253 4.36 -13.09 1.41
C TYR A 253 2.91 -13.02 0.93
N VAL A 254 2.02 -12.39 1.70
CA VAL A 254 0.59 -12.27 1.38
C VAL A 254 0.38 -11.38 0.16
N GLY A 255 1.04 -10.23 0.10
CA GLY A 255 0.92 -9.33 -1.05
C GLY A 255 1.36 -10.02 -2.34
N ALA A 256 2.54 -10.64 -2.32
CA ALA A 256 3.06 -11.38 -3.48
C ALA A 256 2.10 -12.50 -3.91
N ALA A 257 1.59 -13.30 -2.97
CA ALA A 257 0.65 -14.37 -3.27
C ALA A 257 -0.65 -13.86 -3.92
N VAL A 258 -1.24 -12.78 -3.37
CA VAL A 258 -2.48 -12.20 -3.89
C VAL A 258 -2.30 -11.64 -5.30
N VAL A 259 -1.19 -10.97 -5.58
CA VAL A 259 -0.95 -10.33 -6.88
C VAL A 259 -0.40 -11.31 -7.93
N THR A 260 0.22 -12.42 -7.52
CA THR A 260 0.62 -13.49 -8.44
C THR A 260 -0.59 -14.00 -9.23
N ILE A 261 -1.76 -14.12 -8.58
CA ILE A 261 -2.98 -14.64 -9.20
C ILE A 261 -3.37 -13.84 -10.46
N PRO A 262 -3.66 -12.52 -10.40
CA PRO A 262 -4.01 -11.75 -11.60
C PRO A 262 -2.88 -11.69 -12.63
N VAL A 263 -1.60 -11.66 -12.23
CA VAL A 263 -0.47 -11.65 -13.19
C VAL A 263 -0.44 -12.94 -14.01
N VAL A 264 -0.50 -14.09 -13.34
CA VAL A 264 -0.47 -15.40 -14.00
C VAL A 264 -1.74 -15.63 -14.83
N LEU A 265 -2.91 -15.24 -14.31
CA LEU A 265 -4.17 -15.37 -15.03
C LEU A 265 -4.16 -14.55 -16.31
N VAL A 266 -3.77 -13.27 -16.26
CA VAL A 266 -3.70 -12.42 -17.46
C VAL A 266 -2.74 -13.00 -18.49
N ALA A 267 -1.54 -13.42 -18.06
CA ALA A 267 -0.56 -14.04 -18.95
C ALA A 267 -1.09 -15.32 -19.61
N TRP A 268 -1.76 -16.17 -18.83
CA TRP A 268 -2.34 -17.42 -19.33
C TRP A 268 -3.51 -17.17 -20.28
N PHE A 269 -4.38 -16.20 -20.00
CA PHE A 269 -5.47 -15.87 -20.93
C PHE A 269 -4.96 -15.22 -22.22
N GLN A 270 -3.86 -14.48 -22.15
CA GLN A 270 -3.29 -13.80 -23.31
C GLN A 270 -2.55 -14.78 -24.25
N TRP A 271 -1.79 -15.72 -23.70
CA TRP A 271 -0.88 -16.57 -24.49
C TRP A 271 -1.13 -18.08 -24.34
N GLY A 272 -1.91 -18.52 -23.36
CA GLY A 272 -2.04 -19.94 -23.02
C GLY A 272 -0.75 -20.52 -22.45
N PHE A 273 -0.52 -21.83 -22.64
CA PHE A 273 0.72 -22.50 -22.21
C PHE A 273 1.82 -22.43 -23.29
N THR A 274 2.09 -21.25 -23.83
CA THR A 274 3.18 -21.03 -24.79
C THR A 274 4.47 -20.60 -24.09
N SER A 275 5.56 -20.44 -24.86
CA SER A 275 6.85 -19.95 -24.37
C SER A 275 6.76 -18.59 -23.66
N GLU A 276 5.93 -17.67 -24.18
CA GLU A 276 5.76 -16.32 -23.66
C GLU A 276 5.22 -16.34 -22.23
N PHE A 277 4.26 -17.22 -21.95
CA PHE A 277 3.72 -17.41 -20.61
C PHE A 277 4.80 -17.86 -19.63
N PHE A 278 5.56 -18.90 -19.96
CA PHE A 278 6.60 -19.43 -19.07
C PHE A 278 7.74 -18.43 -18.87
N VAL A 279 8.14 -17.69 -19.92
CA VAL A 279 9.14 -16.62 -19.82
C VAL A 279 8.66 -15.52 -18.88
N LEU A 280 7.41 -15.09 -19.02
CA LEU A 280 6.85 -14.04 -18.15
C LEU A 280 6.76 -14.48 -16.70
N VAL A 281 6.22 -15.68 -16.43
CA VAL A 281 6.09 -16.20 -15.06
C VAL A 281 7.47 -16.37 -14.42
N SER A 282 8.46 -16.86 -15.18
CA SER A 282 9.83 -17.01 -14.67
C SER A 282 10.47 -15.65 -14.35
N ALA A 283 10.32 -14.67 -15.25
CA ALA A 283 10.81 -13.32 -15.02
C ALA A 283 10.12 -12.65 -13.81
N TYR A 284 8.82 -12.84 -13.66
CA TYR A 284 8.06 -12.36 -12.51
C TYR A 284 8.54 -12.99 -11.20
N LEU A 285 8.72 -14.31 -11.15
CA LEU A 285 9.20 -15.00 -9.97
C LEU A 285 10.63 -14.59 -9.61
N PHE A 286 11.48 -14.32 -10.62
CA PHE A 286 12.82 -13.78 -10.39
C PHE A 286 12.78 -12.38 -9.77
N ILE A 287 11.84 -11.52 -10.17
CA ILE A 287 11.66 -10.19 -9.56
C ILE A 287 11.16 -10.31 -8.10
N GLN A 288 10.40 -11.35 -7.77
CA GLN A 288 9.86 -11.60 -6.43
C GLN A 288 10.86 -12.29 -5.47
N ALA A 289 11.93 -12.89 -5.99
CA ALA A 289 12.92 -13.64 -5.22
C ALA A 289 13.97 -12.72 -4.58
#